data_AF-A0A2W4LGN9-F1
#
_entry.id   AF-A0A2W4LGN9-F1
#
_cell.length_a   1.000
_cell.length_b   1.000
_cell.length_c   1.000
_cell.angle_alpha   90.00
_cell.angle_beta   90.00
_cell.angle_gamma   90.00
#
_symmetry.space_group_name_H-M   'P 1'
#
loop_
_entity.id
_entity.type
_entity.pdbx_description
1 polymer ?
#
loop_
_entity_poly.entity_id
_entity_poly.type
_entity_poly.pdbx_seq_one_letter_code
_entity_poly.pdbx_strand_id
1 'polypeptide(L)'
;MGPGDVFDRAAARAAASLSAADRKALDAAFAEIGADAPVLRRALATGAHVRAVASLAAAWATFDDRERAFVRDPLGRRTPGPVRILDVPAVQVDQTTCGAASLGMMLMMGDPFVAAWVATGRHIGDYVPLEPYMAEALSREVRTVEERWRSLQHELHREVRRWALAVAPWPRRFGTPPWRLDDAVRFAGVRFRTRLIDDRSRDDLAAFFAHASVALVDGIPVLLYVGGDIRGGLAAAIPRHVVLVVERLPGGVLVYEPGAGALFEVADEQMRAGGPDPVPGLGWWSRLTCVVLPAARRGVSLTA
;
A
#
# COMPACT_ATOMS: atom_id res chain seq x y z
N MET A 1 9.56 -11.44 23.65
CA MET A 1 9.54 -10.56 22.46
C MET A 1 8.76 -11.30 21.39
N GLY A 2 7.56 -10.83 21.06
CA GLY A 2 6.86 -11.36 19.89
C GLY A 2 7.72 -11.16 18.64
N PRO A 3 7.53 -11.95 17.57
CA PRO A 3 8.16 -11.62 16.31
C PRO A 3 7.74 -10.18 15.96
N GLY A 4 8.72 -9.30 15.73
CA GLY A 4 8.45 -7.94 15.24
C GLY A 4 7.63 -7.98 13.95
N ASP A 5 7.17 -6.81 13.49
CA ASP A 5 6.28 -6.70 12.33
C ASP A 5 6.91 -7.29 11.04
N VAL A 6 6.17 -7.24 9.93
CA VAL A 6 6.65 -7.75 8.63
C VAL A 6 8.01 -7.15 8.22
N PHE A 7 8.27 -5.88 8.56
CA PHE A 7 9.49 -5.17 8.20
C PHE A 7 10.66 -5.58 9.07
N ASP A 8 10.46 -5.77 10.38
CA ASP A 8 11.49 -6.32 11.26
C ASP A 8 11.97 -7.68 10.76
N ARG A 9 11.04 -8.56 10.37
CA ARG A 9 11.40 -9.89 9.83
C ARG A 9 12.07 -9.81 8.46
N ALA A 10 11.62 -8.91 7.57
CA ALA A 10 12.22 -8.72 6.26
C ALA A 10 13.65 -8.14 6.36
N ALA A 11 13.83 -7.13 7.20
CA ALA A 11 15.13 -6.52 7.48
C ALA A 11 16.11 -7.52 8.11
N ALA A 12 15.66 -8.32 9.07
CA ALA A 12 16.50 -9.36 9.68
C ALA A 12 16.98 -10.40 8.65
N ARG A 13 16.11 -10.84 7.74
CA ARG A 13 16.49 -11.74 6.64
C ARG A 13 17.51 -11.10 5.70
N ALA A 14 17.31 -9.84 5.33
CA ALA A 14 18.26 -9.10 4.50
C ALA A 14 19.63 -9.00 5.19
N ALA A 15 19.64 -8.59 6.47
CA ALA A 15 20.85 -8.42 7.27
C ALA A 15 21.67 -9.72 7.45
N ALA A 16 20.99 -10.87 7.56
CA ALA A 16 21.64 -12.18 7.69
C ALA A 16 22.52 -12.55 6.47
N SER A 17 22.22 -11.99 5.29
CA SER A 17 22.96 -12.25 4.04
C SER A 17 24.11 -11.28 3.78
N LEU A 18 24.29 -10.25 4.61
CA LEU A 18 25.26 -9.19 4.39
C LEU A 18 26.71 -9.61 4.68
N SER A 19 27.65 -8.92 4.03
CA SER A 19 29.06 -8.99 4.41
C SER A 19 29.31 -8.34 5.78
N ALA A 20 30.47 -8.58 6.39
CA ALA A 20 30.83 -7.92 7.65
C ALA A 20 30.96 -6.39 7.49
N ALA A 21 31.45 -5.93 6.34
CA ALA A 21 31.55 -4.50 6.02
C ALA A 21 30.17 -3.86 5.89
N ASP A 22 29.26 -4.51 5.16
CA ASP A 22 27.88 -4.03 5.00
C ASP A 22 27.12 -4.01 6.31
N ARG A 23 27.30 -5.01 7.18
CA ARG A 23 26.71 -5.00 8.54
C ARG A 23 27.18 -3.79 9.34
N LYS A 24 28.50 -3.52 9.34
CA LYS A 24 29.05 -2.35 10.04
C LYS A 24 28.50 -1.03 9.49
N ALA A 25 28.36 -0.91 8.16
CA ALA A 25 27.76 0.27 7.55
C ALA A 25 26.28 0.43 7.93
N LEU A 26 25.55 -0.68 7.99
CA LEU A 26 24.15 -0.69 8.40
C LEU A 26 23.98 -0.33 9.88
N ASP A 27 24.82 -0.87 10.77
CA ASP A 27 24.80 -0.54 12.20
C ASP A 27 25.07 0.95 12.43
N ALA A 28 26.02 1.54 11.68
CA ALA A 28 26.28 2.98 11.71
C ALA A 28 25.06 3.79 11.26
N ALA A 29 24.39 3.38 10.17
CA ALA A 29 23.17 4.04 9.69
C ALA A 29 22.03 3.98 10.72
N PHE A 30 21.85 2.83 11.40
CA PHE A 30 20.89 2.71 12.50
C PHE A 30 21.23 3.60 13.70
N ALA A 31 22.51 3.70 14.05
CA ALA A 31 22.96 4.60 15.12
C ALA A 31 22.74 6.08 14.76
N GLU A 32 22.97 6.45 13.50
CA GLU A 32 22.77 7.81 12.99
C GLU A 32 21.30 8.24 13.01
N ILE A 33 20.39 7.38 12.55
CA ILE A 33 18.96 7.71 12.51
C ILE A 33 18.27 7.62 13.89
N GLY A 34 18.86 6.88 14.83
CA GLY A 34 18.41 6.77 16.21
C GLY A 34 16.99 6.20 16.36
N ALA A 35 16.08 6.98 16.96
CA ALA A 35 14.71 6.57 17.26
C ALA A 35 13.89 6.19 16.01
N ASP A 36 14.33 6.66 14.83
CA ASP A 36 13.65 6.41 13.55
C ASP A 36 14.16 5.15 12.84
N ALA A 37 14.88 4.28 13.54
CA ALA A 37 15.32 2.98 13.05
C ALA A 37 14.24 2.18 12.26
N PRO A 38 12.93 2.19 12.63
CA PRO A 38 11.90 1.55 11.82
C PRO A 38 11.83 2.01 10.36
N VAL A 39 12.23 3.26 10.06
CA VAL A 39 12.33 3.77 8.67
C VAL A 39 13.38 2.97 7.89
N LEU A 40 14.55 2.72 8.47
CA LEU A 40 15.61 1.96 7.79
C LEU A 40 15.28 0.47 7.67
N ARG A 41 14.49 -0.09 8.59
CA ARG A 41 13.98 -1.47 8.45
C ARG A 41 13.03 -1.59 7.27
N ARG A 42 12.13 -0.62 7.09
CA ARG A 42 11.30 -0.53 5.88
C ARG A 42 12.16 -0.39 4.63
N ALA A 43 13.17 0.49 4.64
CA ALA A 43 14.10 0.68 3.53
C ALA A 43 14.83 -0.62 3.14
N LEU A 44 15.32 -1.41 4.11
CA LEU A 44 15.92 -2.71 3.82
C LEU A 44 14.91 -3.71 3.25
N ALA A 45 13.67 -3.66 3.72
CA ALA A 45 12.61 -4.57 3.31
C ALA A 45 12.14 -4.35 1.86
N THR A 46 12.50 -3.21 1.23
CA THR A 46 12.28 -2.98 -0.21
C THR A 46 13.25 -3.78 -1.08
N GLY A 47 14.36 -4.25 -0.51
CA GLY A 47 15.49 -4.82 -1.25
C GLY A 47 16.53 -3.79 -1.67
N ALA A 48 16.43 -2.54 -1.20
CA ALA A 48 17.48 -1.54 -1.39
C ALA A 48 18.82 -2.03 -0.83
N HIS A 49 19.91 -1.76 -1.56
CA HIS A 49 21.25 -2.11 -1.10
C HIS A 49 21.68 -1.23 0.09
N VAL A 50 22.58 -1.74 0.93
CA VAL A 50 23.00 -1.07 2.18
C VAL A 50 23.48 0.36 1.97
N ARG A 51 24.16 0.66 0.84
CA ARG A 51 24.59 2.03 0.51
C ARG A 51 23.43 3.03 0.38
N ALA A 52 22.28 2.62 -0.13
CA ALA A 52 21.11 3.48 -0.23
C ALA A 52 20.44 3.66 1.13
N VAL A 53 20.37 2.61 1.94
CA VAL A 53 19.87 2.69 3.32
C VAL A 53 20.74 3.64 4.16
N ALA A 54 22.07 3.57 4.03
CA ALA A 54 22.98 4.51 4.67
C ALA A 54 22.82 5.94 4.14
N SER A 55 22.57 6.10 2.84
CA SER A 55 22.29 7.42 2.24
C SER A 55 20.96 8.01 2.75
N LEU A 56 19.97 7.17 3.02
CA LEU A 56 18.72 7.59 3.66
C LEU A 56 18.95 8.04 5.11
N ALA A 57 19.76 7.32 5.88
CA ALA A 57 20.15 7.73 7.24
C ALA A 57 20.86 9.09 7.23
N ALA A 58 21.86 9.27 6.35
CA ALA A 58 22.59 10.53 6.23
C ALA A 58 21.71 11.69 5.76
N ALA A 59 20.77 11.44 4.84
CA ALA A 59 19.83 12.45 4.38
C ALA A 59 18.77 12.80 5.44
N TRP A 60 18.53 11.93 6.43
CA TRP A 60 17.45 12.08 7.39
C TRP A 60 17.53 13.38 8.19
N ALA A 61 18.74 13.81 8.57
CA ALA A 61 18.96 15.08 9.27
C ALA A 61 18.67 16.32 8.41
N THR A 62 18.59 16.17 7.08
CA THR A 62 18.24 17.25 6.15
C THR A 62 16.73 17.42 5.98
N PHE A 63 15.93 16.46 6.44
CA PHE A 63 14.47 16.54 6.38
C PHE A 63 13.93 17.38 7.53
N ASP A 64 12.95 18.24 7.23
CA ASP A 64 12.21 18.93 8.27
C ASP A 64 11.35 17.96 9.09
N ASP A 65 10.75 18.45 10.19
CA ASP A 65 9.96 17.58 11.07
C ASP A 65 8.70 17.01 10.38
N ARG A 66 8.12 17.74 9.42
CA ARG A 66 6.93 17.31 8.68
C ARG A 66 7.28 16.24 7.66
N GLU A 67 8.39 16.41 6.94
CA GLU A 67 8.94 15.42 6.01
C GLU A 67 9.30 14.13 6.75
N ARG A 68 9.99 14.22 7.89
CA ARG A 68 10.28 13.05 8.73
C ARG A 68 9.01 12.38 9.24
N ALA A 69 8.03 13.14 9.73
CA ALA A 69 6.75 12.60 10.17
C ALA A 69 6.02 11.86 9.04
N PHE A 70 5.98 12.44 7.83
CA PHE A 70 5.36 11.82 6.67
C PHE A 70 6.08 10.55 6.22
N VAL A 71 7.42 10.57 6.12
CA VAL A 71 8.17 9.38 5.73
C VAL A 71 8.01 8.27 6.77
N ARG A 72 7.99 8.59 8.08
CA ARG A 72 7.69 7.62 9.16
C ARG A 72 6.31 6.99 8.99
N ASP A 73 5.29 7.80 8.77
CA ASP A 73 3.90 7.37 8.67
C ASP A 73 3.14 8.16 7.60
N PRO A 74 3.05 7.66 6.36
CA PRO A 74 2.39 8.36 5.26
C PRO A 74 0.90 8.63 5.47
N LEU A 75 0.23 7.88 6.34
CA LEU A 75 -1.16 8.15 6.73
C LEU A 75 -1.26 9.26 7.77
N GLY A 76 -0.19 9.49 8.55
CA GLY A 76 -0.08 10.48 9.63
C GLY A 76 -1.02 10.26 10.82
N ARG A 77 -1.82 9.19 10.81
CA ARG A 77 -2.83 8.88 11.83
C ARG A 77 -3.29 7.43 11.80
N ARG A 78 -3.90 7.02 12.91
CA ARG A 78 -4.53 5.71 13.15
C ARG A 78 -5.96 5.83 13.69
N THR A 79 -6.62 6.95 13.38
CA THR A 79 -8.00 7.25 13.77
C THR A 79 -8.75 7.88 12.59
N PRO A 80 -10.10 7.81 12.56
CA PRO A 80 -10.89 8.41 11.50
C PRO A 80 -10.60 9.90 11.25
N GLY A 81 -10.70 10.29 9.98
CA GLY A 81 -10.55 11.68 9.55
C GLY A 81 -9.63 11.86 8.33
N PRO A 82 -9.45 13.11 7.86
CA PRO A 82 -8.71 13.40 6.64
C PRO A 82 -7.24 12.95 6.73
N VAL A 83 -6.73 12.41 5.63
CA VAL A 83 -5.32 12.04 5.41
C VAL A 83 -4.69 13.09 4.51
N ARG A 84 -3.47 13.50 4.84
CA ARG A 84 -2.71 14.49 4.08
C ARG A 84 -1.31 13.99 3.80
N ILE A 85 -0.84 14.29 2.59
CA ILE A 85 0.56 14.22 2.21
C ILE A 85 1.13 15.61 2.46
N LEU A 86 1.77 15.78 3.62
CA LEU A 86 2.13 17.09 4.15
C LEU A 86 0.88 17.99 4.28
N ASP A 87 0.77 19.03 3.46
CA ASP A 87 -0.36 19.96 3.40
C ASP A 87 -1.42 19.58 2.34
N VAL A 88 -1.11 18.65 1.44
CA VAL A 88 -1.98 18.26 0.32
C VAL A 88 -2.95 17.14 0.74
N PRO A 89 -4.25 17.22 0.41
CA PRO A 89 -5.18 16.11 0.62
C PRO A 89 -4.72 14.84 -0.11
N ALA A 90 -4.68 13.70 0.59
CA ALA A 90 -4.38 12.41 -0.01
C ALA A 90 -5.63 11.87 -0.74
N VAL A 91 -6.04 12.54 -1.82
CA VAL A 91 -7.24 12.19 -2.59
C VAL A 91 -6.86 11.58 -3.94
N GLN A 92 -7.71 10.69 -4.46
CA GLN A 92 -7.60 10.18 -5.82
C GLN A 92 -7.73 11.33 -6.85
N VAL A 93 -7.04 11.23 -7.98
CA VAL A 93 -7.11 12.25 -9.04
C VAL A 93 -8.51 12.34 -9.67
N ASP A 94 -9.09 11.19 -9.97
CA ASP A 94 -10.42 11.04 -10.56
C ASP A 94 -11.11 9.72 -10.15
N GLN A 95 -12.37 9.56 -10.58
CA GLN A 95 -13.22 8.41 -10.26
C GLN A 95 -12.70 7.05 -10.76
N THR A 96 -11.62 7.03 -11.53
CA THR A 96 -10.98 5.83 -12.08
C THR A 96 -9.62 5.52 -11.41
N THR A 97 -9.16 6.37 -10.51
CA THR A 97 -7.84 6.27 -9.86
C THR A 97 -7.85 5.74 -8.43
N CYS A 98 -9.00 5.33 -7.87
CA CYS A 98 -9.10 4.76 -6.51
C CYS A 98 -8.09 3.65 -6.22
N GLY A 99 -7.90 2.72 -7.15
CA GLY A 99 -6.92 1.65 -7.04
C GLY A 99 -5.48 2.14 -7.05
N ALA A 100 -5.17 3.13 -7.90
CA ALA A 100 -3.83 3.73 -7.97
C ALA A 100 -3.52 4.59 -6.74
N ALA A 101 -4.49 5.32 -6.20
CA ALA A 101 -4.37 6.06 -4.96
C ALA A 101 -4.15 5.13 -3.75
N SER A 102 -4.95 4.07 -3.65
CA SER A 102 -4.79 3.07 -2.58
C SER A 102 -3.45 2.33 -2.67
N LEU A 103 -3.04 1.95 -3.89
CA LEU A 103 -1.73 1.33 -4.14
C LEU A 103 -0.57 2.29 -3.84
N GLY A 104 -0.68 3.56 -4.24
CA GLY A 104 0.35 4.57 -3.98
C GLY A 104 0.52 4.83 -2.48
N MET A 105 -0.57 4.89 -1.73
CA MET A 105 -0.52 4.99 -0.27
C MET A 105 0.17 3.76 0.35
N MET A 106 -0.24 2.55 -0.05
CA MET A 106 0.40 1.31 0.41
C MET A 106 1.90 1.26 0.06
N LEU A 107 2.28 1.71 -1.14
CA LEU A 107 3.67 1.78 -1.58
C LEU A 107 4.49 2.74 -0.70
N MET A 108 3.99 3.95 -0.42
CA MET A 108 4.66 4.88 0.47
C MET A 108 4.78 4.33 1.90
N MET A 109 3.76 3.60 2.39
CA MET A 109 3.82 2.96 3.71
C MET A 109 4.94 1.92 3.78
N GLY A 110 5.19 1.19 2.67
CA GLY A 110 6.19 0.13 2.58
C GLY A 110 7.59 0.57 2.14
N ASP A 111 7.70 1.67 1.39
CA ASP A 111 8.94 2.16 0.80
C ASP A 111 9.20 3.63 1.20
N PRO A 112 10.12 3.89 2.15
CA PRO A 112 10.43 5.24 2.59
C PRO A 112 11.13 6.08 1.51
N PHE A 113 11.72 5.48 0.48
CA PHE A 113 12.30 6.23 -0.65
C PHE A 113 11.19 6.83 -1.52
N VAL A 114 10.09 6.10 -1.74
CA VAL A 114 8.91 6.64 -2.44
C VAL A 114 8.27 7.75 -1.61
N ALA A 115 8.09 7.56 -0.31
CA ALA A 115 7.56 8.60 0.58
C ALA A 115 8.45 9.86 0.59
N ALA A 116 9.77 9.69 0.68
CA ALA A 116 10.72 10.79 0.62
C ALA A 116 10.65 11.53 -0.73
N TRP A 117 10.57 10.80 -1.85
CA TRP A 117 10.41 11.42 -3.16
C TRP A 117 9.12 12.22 -3.26
N VAL A 118 7.97 11.71 -2.80
CA VAL A 118 6.71 12.46 -2.82
C VAL A 118 6.83 13.73 -1.97
N ALA A 119 7.41 13.65 -0.77
CA ALA A 119 7.57 14.79 0.12
C ALA A 119 8.52 15.85 -0.47
N THR A 120 9.72 15.45 -0.88
CA THR A 120 10.82 16.40 -1.14
C THR A 120 11.15 16.57 -2.62
N GLY A 121 10.67 15.67 -3.48
CA GLY A 121 11.05 15.59 -4.90
C GLY A 121 12.50 15.13 -5.14
N ARG A 122 13.15 14.54 -4.13
CA ARG A 122 14.55 14.08 -4.23
C ARG A 122 14.61 12.56 -4.23
N HIS A 123 15.44 12.00 -5.10
CA HIS A 123 15.93 10.63 -4.95
C HIS A 123 17.07 10.60 -3.93
N ILE A 124 17.10 9.59 -3.07
CA ILE A 124 18.06 9.50 -1.98
C ILE A 124 19.07 8.38 -2.27
N GLY A 125 20.34 8.76 -2.44
CA GLY A 125 21.39 7.83 -2.85
C GLY A 125 21.25 7.39 -4.31
N ASP A 126 21.78 6.21 -4.62
CA ASP A 126 21.76 5.55 -5.93
C ASP A 126 20.60 4.55 -6.11
N TYR A 127 19.72 4.41 -5.10
CA TYR A 127 18.50 3.63 -5.22
C TYR A 127 17.34 4.53 -5.65
N VAL A 128 16.82 4.27 -6.85
CA VAL A 128 15.69 4.99 -7.43
C VAL A 128 14.53 4.01 -7.57
N PRO A 129 13.46 4.15 -6.77
CA PRO A 129 12.28 3.31 -6.93
C PRO A 129 11.66 3.52 -8.32
N LEU A 130 11.17 2.44 -8.93
CA LEU A 130 10.72 2.43 -10.32
C LEU A 130 9.55 3.39 -10.54
N GLU A 131 8.59 3.43 -9.64
CA GLU A 131 7.37 4.21 -9.78
C GLU A 131 7.63 5.73 -9.77
N PRO A 132 8.40 6.31 -8.82
CA PRO A 132 8.95 7.66 -8.93
C PRO A 132 9.69 7.94 -10.24
N TYR A 133 10.62 7.07 -10.65
CA TYR A 133 11.39 7.27 -11.90
C TYR A 133 10.47 7.36 -13.12
N MET A 134 9.51 6.45 -13.23
CA MET A 134 8.58 6.42 -14.35
C MET A 134 7.60 7.60 -14.30
N ALA A 135 7.17 8.01 -13.10
CA ALA A 135 6.33 9.19 -12.92
C ALA A 135 7.05 10.47 -13.42
N GLU A 136 8.33 10.64 -13.12
CA GLU A 136 9.14 11.76 -13.62
C GLU A 136 9.43 11.67 -15.12
N ALA A 137 9.74 10.47 -15.63
CA ALA A 137 10.05 10.29 -17.04
C ALA A 137 8.85 10.60 -17.95
N LEU A 138 7.63 10.48 -17.43
CA LEU A 138 6.39 10.57 -18.21
C LEU A 138 5.53 11.77 -17.87
N SER A 139 5.81 12.46 -16.76
CA SER A 139 5.11 13.68 -16.36
C SER A 139 6.02 14.89 -16.47
N ARG A 140 5.46 16.01 -16.92
CA ARG A 140 6.13 17.33 -16.85
C ARG A 140 5.86 18.05 -15.51
N GLU A 141 5.03 17.46 -14.65
CA GLU A 141 4.49 18.02 -13.41
C GLU A 141 4.94 17.16 -12.22
N VAL A 142 6.12 17.44 -11.67
CA VAL A 142 6.68 16.77 -10.46
C VAL A 142 7.35 17.77 -9.50
N ARG A 143 7.03 19.07 -9.63
CA ARG A 143 7.70 20.15 -8.88
C ARG A 143 7.12 20.28 -7.48
N THR A 144 5.81 20.12 -7.34
CA THR A 144 5.12 20.20 -6.04
C THR A 144 4.76 18.83 -5.49
N VAL A 145 4.42 18.78 -4.20
CA VAL A 145 3.93 17.56 -3.53
C VAL A 145 2.68 17.02 -4.22
N GLU A 146 1.73 17.91 -4.55
CA GLU A 146 0.50 17.57 -5.24
C GLU A 146 0.76 16.99 -6.64
N GLU A 147 1.66 17.63 -7.40
CA GLU A 147 2.07 17.18 -8.72
C GLU A 147 2.74 15.81 -8.69
N ARG A 148 3.62 15.55 -7.71
CA ARG A 148 4.24 14.23 -7.51
C ARG A 148 3.22 13.17 -7.10
N TRP A 149 2.31 13.50 -6.20
CA TRP A 149 1.23 12.60 -5.80
C TRP A 149 0.33 12.23 -6.99
N ARG A 150 -0.08 13.21 -7.79
CA ARG A 150 -0.86 13.00 -9.02
C ARG A 150 -0.09 12.15 -10.03
N SER A 151 1.18 12.45 -10.25
CA SER A 151 2.04 11.74 -11.21
C SER A 151 2.26 10.27 -10.80
N LEU A 152 2.45 10.01 -9.51
CA LEU A 152 2.53 8.64 -8.99
C LEU A 152 1.25 7.85 -9.24
N GLN A 153 0.08 8.45 -8.99
CA GLN A 153 -1.20 7.80 -9.26
C GLN A 153 -1.38 7.49 -10.76
N HIS A 154 -1.04 8.42 -11.64
CA HIS A 154 -1.13 8.20 -13.09
C HIS A 154 -0.19 7.10 -13.57
N GLU A 155 1.03 7.04 -13.01
CA GLU A 155 2.00 5.98 -13.28
C GLU A 155 1.43 4.61 -12.89
N LEU A 156 1.04 4.48 -11.63
CA LEU A 156 0.48 3.24 -11.09
C LEU A 156 -0.78 2.83 -11.87
N HIS A 157 -1.67 3.78 -12.20
CA HIS A 157 -2.86 3.51 -12.99
C HIS A 157 -2.53 3.04 -14.41
N ARG A 158 -1.47 3.57 -15.03
CA ARG A 158 -1.03 3.11 -16.34
C ARG A 158 -0.48 1.68 -16.24
N GLU A 159 0.38 1.41 -15.27
CA GLU A 159 1.05 0.12 -15.12
C GLU A 159 0.07 -1.02 -14.86
N VAL A 160 -0.86 -0.84 -13.90
CA VAL A 160 -1.87 -1.86 -13.57
C VAL A 160 -2.79 -2.17 -14.76
N ARG A 161 -3.00 -1.22 -15.67
CA ARG A 161 -3.83 -1.40 -16.87
C ARG A 161 -3.08 -2.02 -18.03
N ARG A 162 -1.79 -1.72 -18.22
CA ARG A 162 -1.03 -1.91 -19.48
C ARG A 162 -1.18 -3.29 -20.12
N TRP A 163 -1.22 -4.35 -19.31
CA TRP A 163 -1.31 -5.74 -19.76
C TRP A 163 -2.46 -6.52 -19.12
N ALA A 164 -3.49 -5.83 -18.66
CA ALA A 164 -4.58 -6.44 -17.94
C ALA A 164 -5.41 -7.44 -18.76
N LEU A 165 -5.47 -7.27 -20.09
CA LEU A 165 -6.19 -8.20 -20.99
C LEU A 165 -5.21 -9.10 -21.77
N ALA A 166 -3.98 -9.27 -21.28
CA ALA A 166 -2.85 -9.96 -21.92
C ALA A 166 -2.35 -9.35 -23.25
N VAL A 167 -3.25 -8.96 -24.14
CA VAL A 167 -2.96 -8.40 -25.47
C VAL A 167 -3.26 -6.90 -25.60
N ALA A 168 -3.95 -6.33 -24.61
CA ALA A 168 -4.41 -4.95 -24.64
C ALA A 168 -4.49 -4.35 -23.21
N PRO A 169 -4.45 -3.01 -23.09
CA PRO A 169 -4.66 -2.37 -21.81
C PRO A 169 -6.12 -2.44 -21.37
N TRP A 170 -6.34 -2.45 -20.06
CA TRP A 170 -7.68 -2.26 -19.48
C TRP A 170 -8.23 -0.87 -19.86
N PRO A 171 -9.50 -0.74 -20.29
CA PRO A 171 -10.08 0.55 -20.64
C PRO A 171 -10.06 1.53 -19.47
N ARG A 172 -9.59 2.76 -19.72
CA ARG A 172 -9.41 3.79 -18.67
C ARG A 172 -10.68 4.03 -17.85
N ARG A 173 -11.84 4.05 -18.51
CA ARG A 173 -13.16 4.30 -17.92
C ARG A 173 -13.60 3.28 -16.85
N PHE A 174 -12.93 2.14 -16.78
CA PHE A 174 -13.24 1.07 -15.83
C PHE A 174 -12.24 1.02 -14.67
N GLY A 175 -11.43 2.07 -14.48
CA GLY A 175 -10.55 2.17 -13.32
C GLY A 175 -9.41 1.16 -13.34
N THR A 176 -9.26 0.43 -12.23
CA THR A 176 -8.15 -0.49 -11.98
C THR A 176 -8.64 -1.94 -12.05
N PRO A 177 -8.08 -2.81 -12.92
CA PRO A 177 -8.57 -4.17 -13.11
C PRO A 177 -8.30 -5.06 -11.89
N PRO A 178 -9.27 -5.90 -11.45
CA PRO A 178 -9.19 -6.61 -10.17
C PRO A 178 -8.05 -7.63 -10.04
N TRP A 179 -7.61 -8.23 -11.15
CA TRP A 179 -6.57 -9.29 -11.18
C TRP A 179 -5.15 -8.79 -11.47
N ARG A 180 -4.89 -7.47 -11.43
CA ARG A 180 -3.54 -6.93 -11.71
C ARG A 180 -2.90 -6.20 -10.54
N LEU A 181 -3.67 -5.85 -9.51
CA LEU A 181 -3.11 -5.17 -8.35
C LEU A 181 -2.12 -6.07 -7.59
N ASP A 182 -2.33 -7.38 -7.57
CA ASP A 182 -1.44 -8.33 -6.91
C ASP A 182 -0.02 -8.32 -7.48
N ASP A 183 0.13 -8.21 -8.80
CA ASP A 183 1.43 -8.07 -9.46
C ASP A 183 2.08 -6.69 -9.25
N ALA A 184 1.28 -5.66 -8.97
CA ALA A 184 1.76 -4.29 -8.78
C ALA A 184 2.12 -3.98 -7.32
N VAL A 185 1.57 -4.70 -6.34
CA VAL A 185 1.86 -4.46 -4.93
C VAL A 185 3.32 -4.77 -4.61
N ARG A 186 3.99 -3.81 -3.96
CA ARG A 186 5.33 -3.95 -3.39
C ARG A 186 5.25 -3.58 -1.91
N PHE A 187 5.40 -4.57 -1.04
CA PHE A 187 5.36 -4.35 0.40
C PHE A 187 6.21 -5.40 1.12
N ALA A 188 7.31 -4.97 1.75
CA ALA A 188 8.23 -5.81 2.53
C ALA A 188 8.73 -7.09 1.82
N GLY A 189 8.83 -7.08 0.48
CA GLY A 189 9.21 -8.26 -0.32
C GLY A 189 8.20 -9.42 -0.28
N VAL A 190 6.99 -9.17 0.22
CA VAL A 190 5.87 -10.14 0.26
C VAL A 190 5.20 -10.22 -1.10
N ARG A 191 4.82 -11.43 -1.50
CA ARG A 191 4.02 -11.64 -2.72
C ARG A 191 2.55 -11.49 -2.39
N PHE A 192 1.79 -10.89 -3.29
CA PHE A 192 0.36 -10.74 -3.14
C PHE A 192 -0.39 -11.60 -4.15
N ARG A 193 -1.66 -11.89 -3.84
CA ARG A 193 -2.58 -12.56 -4.75
C ARG A 193 -3.96 -11.93 -4.65
N THR A 194 -4.57 -11.76 -5.81
CA THR A 194 -5.98 -11.43 -5.92
C THR A 194 -6.82 -12.68 -5.63
N ARG A 195 -7.84 -12.54 -4.77
CA ARG A 195 -8.88 -13.54 -4.52
C ARG A 195 -10.25 -12.90 -4.68
N LEU A 196 -11.11 -13.53 -5.47
CA LEU A 196 -12.53 -13.19 -5.53
C LEU A 196 -13.22 -13.62 -4.24
N ILE A 197 -14.14 -12.80 -3.74
CA ILE A 197 -14.93 -13.10 -2.55
C ILE A 197 -16.33 -13.48 -3.01
N ASP A 198 -16.82 -14.64 -2.54
CA ASP A 198 -18.24 -14.94 -2.55
C ASP A 198 -18.88 -14.40 -1.27
N ASP A 199 -19.46 -13.20 -1.38
CA ASP A 199 -20.13 -12.51 -0.27
C ASP A 199 -21.40 -13.22 0.24
N ARG A 200 -21.85 -14.28 -0.44
CA ARG A 200 -22.96 -15.14 0.01
C ARG A 200 -22.47 -16.32 0.84
N SER A 201 -21.18 -16.65 0.75
CA SER A 201 -20.57 -17.74 1.50
C SER A 201 -20.01 -17.23 2.83
N ARG A 202 -20.64 -17.63 3.93
CA ARG A 202 -20.17 -17.29 5.28
C ARG A 202 -18.76 -17.80 5.54
N ASP A 203 -18.43 -18.98 5.03
CA ASP A 203 -17.12 -19.60 5.21
C ASP A 203 -16.03 -18.86 4.39
N ASP A 204 -16.36 -18.42 3.17
CA ASP A 204 -15.43 -17.65 2.35
C ASP A 204 -15.13 -16.28 2.98
N LEU A 205 -16.17 -15.59 3.46
CA LEU A 205 -16.04 -14.36 4.21
C LEU A 205 -15.22 -14.55 5.50
N ALA A 206 -15.51 -15.59 6.28
CA ALA A 206 -14.77 -15.89 7.51
C ALA A 206 -13.27 -16.15 7.22
N ALA A 207 -12.96 -16.92 6.18
CA ALA A 207 -11.58 -17.19 5.75
C ALA A 207 -10.88 -15.90 5.28
N PHE A 208 -11.58 -15.04 4.55
CA PHE A 208 -11.08 -13.71 4.18
C PHE A 208 -10.74 -12.88 5.42
N PHE A 209 -11.67 -12.70 6.36
CA PHE A 209 -11.42 -11.89 7.55
C PHE A 209 -10.29 -12.44 8.41
N ALA A 210 -10.20 -13.76 8.55
CA ALA A 210 -9.10 -14.39 9.28
C ALA A 210 -7.74 -14.06 8.63
N HIS A 211 -7.63 -14.22 7.31
CA HIS A 211 -6.38 -13.93 6.60
C HIS A 211 -6.05 -12.43 6.61
N ALA A 212 -7.02 -11.58 6.31
CA ALA A 212 -6.84 -10.13 6.38
C ALA A 212 -6.45 -9.67 7.78
N SER A 213 -7.07 -10.21 8.83
CA SER A 213 -6.73 -9.87 10.22
C SER A 213 -5.31 -10.25 10.57
N VAL A 214 -4.82 -11.42 10.15
CA VAL A 214 -3.42 -11.82 10.35
C VAL A 214 -2.47 -10.86 9.63
N ALA A 215 -2.77 -10.51 8.38
CA ALA A 215 -1.97 -9.54 7.62
C ALA A 215 -1.92 -8.16 8.30
N LEU A 216 -3.07 -7.65 8.75
CA LEU A 216 -3.19 -6.34 9.38
C LEU A 216 -2.50 -6.29 10.76
N VAL A 217 -2.62 -7.34 11.57
CA VAL A 217 -1.90 -7.47 12.85
C VAL A 217 -0.38 -7.49 12.63
N ASP A 218 0.04 -8.00 11.47
CA ASP A 218 1.45 -8.04 11.05
C ASP A 218 1.93 -6.73 10.39
N GLY A 219 1.08 -5.71 10.35
CA GLY A 219 1.38 -4.41 9.75
C GLY A 219 1.33 -4.39 8.22
N ILE A 220 0.68 -5.38 7.59
CA ILE A 220 0.52 -5.47 6.14
C ILE A 220 -0.88 -4.98 5.73
N PRO A 221 -0.99 -3.84 5.04
CA PRO A 221 -2.26 -3.36 4.50
C PRO A 221 -2.85 -4.30 3.45
N VAL A 222 -4.17 -4.23 3.28
CA VAL A 222 -4.93 -5.08 2.35
C VAL A 222 -5.75 -4.19 1.41
N LEU A 223 -5.64 -4.42 0.11
CA LEU A 223 -6.49 -3.74 -0.87
C LEU A 223 -7.81 -4.50 -1.01
N LEU A 224 -8.90 -3.77 -0.96
CA LEU A 224 -10.24 -4.31 -1.03
C LEU A 224 -11.00 -3.67 -2.18
N TYR A 225 -11.49 -4.52 -3.07
CA TYR A 225 -12.39 -4.13 -4.13
C TYR A 225 -13.82 -4.20 -3.65
N VAL A 226 -14.52 -3.09 -3.82
CA VAL A 226 -15.92 -2.91 -3.43
C VAL A 226 -16.76 -2.48 -4.62
N GLY A 227 -18.03 -2.85 -4.57
CA GLY A 227 -18.95 -2.66 -5.68
C GLY A 227 -20.41 -2.78 -5.25
N GLY A 228 -21.28 -2.80 -6.26
CA GLY A 228 -22.72 -2.92 -6.09
C GLY A 228 -23.23 -4.33 -6.33
N ASP A 229 -24.53 -4.51 -6.20
CA ASP A 229 -25.24 -5.75 -6.52
C ASP A 229 -25.66 -5.74 -8.00
N ILE A 230 -25.60 -6.90 -8.67
CA ILE A 230 -26.14 -7.12 -10.02
C ILE A 230 -27.63 -6.77 -10.12
N ARG A 231 -28.37 -6.78 -9.00
CA ARG A 231 -29.76 -6.32 -8.90
C ARG A 231 -29.91 -4.82 -9.22
N GLY A 232 -28.84 -4.03 -9.09
CA GLY A 232 -28.77 -2.63 -9.52
C GLY A 232 -28.35 -2.44 -10.99
N GLY A 233 -28.18 -3.52 -11.76
CA GLY A 233 -27.85 -3.52 -13.18
C GLY A 233 -26.47 -4.13 -13.50
N LEU A 234 -26.28 -4.58 -14.75
CA LEU A 234 -25.02 -5.20 -15.24
C LEU A 234 -23.78 -4.31 -15.06
N ALA A 235 -23.95 -2.98 -15.06
CA ALA A 235 -22.86 -2.03 -14.80
C ALA A 235 -22.35 -2.06 -13.35
N ALA A 236 -23.15 -2.54 -12.40
CA ALA A 236 -22.78 -2.70 -10.99
C ALA A 236 -22.11 -4.05 -10.70
N ALA A 237 -22.07 -4.98 -11.67
CA ALA A 237 -21.51 -6.33 -11.52
C ALA A 237 -19.96 -6.37 -11.49
N ILE A 238 -19.31 -5.28 -11.88
CA ILE A 238 -17.84 -5.17 -11.92
C ILE A 238 -17.41 -4.38 -10.69
N PRO A 239 -16.36 -4.80 -9.96
CA PRO A 239 -15.78 -4.00 -8.89
C PRO A 239 -15.54 -2.55 -9.34
N ARG A 240 -16.11 -1.58 -8.60
CA ARG A 240 -16.13 -0.17 -9.03
C ARG A 240 -15.14 0.69 -8.28
N HIS A 241 -14.72 0.25 -7.10
CA HIS A 241 -13.93 1.06 -6.21
C HIS A 241 -12.94 0.20 -5.43
N VAL A 242 -11.82 0.81 -5.06
CA VAL A 242 -10.75 0.15 -4.30
C VAL A 242 -10.44 1.01 -3.10
N VAL A 243 -10.45 0.40 -1.93
CA VAL A 243 -10.04 1.00 -0.66
C VAL A 243 -8.85 0.25 -0.07
N LEU A 244 -8.13 0.89 0.84
CA LEU A 244 -7.00 0.28 1.54
C LEU A 244 -7.36 0.06 3.00
N VAL A 245 -7.42 -1.20 3.43
CA VAL A 245 -7.55 -1.55 4.85
C VAL A 245 -6.16 -1.49 5.47
N VAL A 246 -5.99 -0.64 6.47
CA VAL A 246 -4.65 -0.29 7.00
C VAL A 246 -4.40 -0.84 8.40
N GLU A 247 -5.46 -1.11 9.17
CA GLU A 247 -5.33 -1.60 10.54
C GLU A 247 -6.54 -2.44 10.96
N ARG A 248 -6.28 -3.41 11.86
CA ARG A 248 -7.32 -4.18 12.53
C ARG A 248 -7.69 -3.50 13.84
N LEU A 249 -8.98 -3.25 14.05
CA LEU A 249 -9.52 -2.66 15.27
C LEU A 249 -10.31 -3.68 16.09
N PRO A 250 -10.56 -3.41 17.39
CA PRO A 250 -11.55 -4.15 18.16
C PRO A 250 -12.92 -4.03 17.48
N GLY A 251 -13.45 -5.14 16.94
CA GLY A 251 -14.76 -5.17 16.29
C GLY A 251 -14.84 -4.54 14.88
N GLY A 252 -13.71 -4.21 14.25
CA GLY A 252 -13.72 -3.64 12.90
C GLY A 252 -12.33 -3.46 12.29
N VAL A 253 -12.26 -2.57 11.31
CA VAL A 253 -11.03 -2.21 10.61
C VAL A 253 -10.97 -0.71 10.33
N LEU A 254 -9.75 -0.19 10.19
CA LEU A 254 -9.52 1.17 9.70
C LEU A 254 -9.24 1.13 8.20
N VAL A 255 -9.95 1.97 7.45
CA VAL A 255 -9.95 1.97 5.98
C VAL A 255 -9.62 3.36 5.45
N TYR A 256 -8.60 3.45 4.61
CA TYR A 256 -8.34 4.63 3.79
C TYR A 256 -9.22 4.57 2.53
N GLU A 257 -10.14 5.54 2.45
CA GLU A 257 -11.03 5.73 1.31
C GLU A 257 -10.47 6.86 0.44
N PRO A 258 -9.98 6.55 -0.78
CA PRO A 258 -9.20 7.50 -1.58
C PRO A 258 -10.05 8.59 -2.24
N GLY A 259 -11.36 8.43 -2.38
CA GLY A 259 -12.28 9.44 -2.89
C GLY A 259 -12.47 10.62 -1.95
N ALA A 260 -12.56 10.36 -0.65
CA ALA A 260 -12.61 11.35 0.41
C ALA A 260 -11.21 11.76 0.90
N GLY A 261 -10.20 10.93 0.63
CA GLY A 261 -8.85 11.12 1.15
C GLY A 261 -8.83 11.08 2.68
N ALA A 262 -9.52 10.10 3.27
CA ALA A 262 -9.75 10.02 4.70
C ALA A 262 -9.74 8.58 5.22
N LEU A 263 -9.46 8.43 6.51
CA LEU A 263 -9.63 7.18 7.24
C LEU A 263 -11.05 7.08 7.80
N PHE A 264 -11.62 5.89 7.71
CA PHE A 264 -12.91 5.53 8.26
C PHE A 264 -12.79 4.25 9.07
N GLU A 265 -13.49 4.22 10.20
CA GLU A 265 -13.76 2.98 10.91
C GLU A 265 -14.91 2.25 10.21
N VAL A 266 -14.70 0.97 9.92
CA VAL A 266 -15.73 0.09 9.38
C VAL A 266 -15.90 -1.09 10.31
N ALA A 267 -17.10 -1.26 10.85
CA ALA A 267 -17.41 -2.36 11.75
C ALA A 267 -17.39 -3.70 11.00
N ASP A 268 -17.01 -4.76 11.71
CA ASP A 268 -17.01 -6.12 11.19
C ASP A 268 -18.36 -6.53 10.59
N GLU A 269 -19.45 -6.11 11.22
CA GLU A 269 -20.81 -6.41 10.75
C GLU A 269 -21.10 -5.76 9.40
N GLN A 270 -20.65 -4.53 9.19
CA GLN A 270 -20.78 -3.83 7.91
C GLN A 270 -19.97 -4.52 6.80
N MET A 271 -18.81 -5.10 7.14
CA MET A 271 -17.99 -5.83 6.18
C MET A 271 -18.54 -7.23 5.86
N ARG A 272 -19.23 -7.88 6.82
CA ARG A 272 -19.80 -9.24 6.66
C ARG A 272 -21.16 -9.26 5.98
N ALA A 273 -21.97 -8.23 6.19
CA ALA A 273 -23.39 -8.32 5.86
C ALA A 273 -23.69 -8.26 4.36
N GLY A 274 -22.77 -7.77 3.51
CA GLY A 274 -23.05 -7.53 2.08
C GLY A 274 -24.36 -6.74 1.89
N GLY A 275 -24.67 -5.90 2.88
CA GLY A 275 -26.01 -5.35 3.11
C GLY A 275 -26.46 -4.42 2.00
N PRO A 276 -27.73 -4.00 1.99
CA PRO A 276 -28.17 -2.98 1.05
C PRO A 276 -27.54 -1.61 1.33
N ASP A 277 -27.08 -1.37 2.55
CA ASP A 277 -26.68 -0.05 3.00
C ASP A 277 -25.24 0.32 2.57
N PRO A 278 -25.07 1.44 1.84
CA PRO A 278 -23.78 2.02 1.56
C PRO A 278 -22.94 2.31 2.81
N VAL A 279 -21.65 2.00 2.75
CA VAL A 279 -20.71 2.27 3.84
C VAL A 279 -19.74 3.39 3.43
N PRO A 280 -19.64 4.51 4.16
CA PRO A 280 -18.76 5.63 3.79
C PRO A 280 -17.30 5.22 3.61
N GLY A 281 -16.77 4.40 4.52
CA GLY A 281 -15.39 3.87 4.44
C GLY A 281 -15.14 2.91 3.28
N LEU A 282 -16.19 2.47 2.59
CA LEU A 282 -16.11 1.66 1.37
C LEU A 282 -16.46 2.50 0.13
N GLY A 283 -16.35 3.83 0.18
CA GLY A 283 -16.68 4.71 -0.93
C GLY A 283 -18.18 4.70 -1.27
N TRP A 284 -19.03 4.51 -0.26
CA TRP A 284 -20.49 4.36 -0.38
C TRP A 284 -20.93 3.12 -1.18
N TRP A 285 -20.08 2.10 -1.21
CA TRP A 285 -20.45 0.77 -1.70
C TRP A 285 -20.85 -0.13 -0.54
N SER A 286 -21.53 -1.24 -0.87
CA SER A 286 -22.11 -2.13 0.14
C SER A 286 -21.63 -3.59 0.05
N ARG A 287 -20.88 -3.94 -1.01
CA ARG A 287 -20.43 -5.31 -1.24
C ARG A 287 -18.93 -5.43 -1.47
N LEU A 288 -18.37 -6.46 -0.84
CA LEU A 288 -17.00 -6.91 -1.07
C LEU A 288 -16.99 -7.83 -2.29
N THR A 289 -16.05 -7.62 -3.20
CA THR A 289 -16.01 -8.37 -4.47
C THR A 289 -14.71 -9.12 -4.64
N CYS A 290 -13.61 -8.53 -4.19
CA CYS A 290 -12.27 -9.05 -4.40
C CYS A 290 -11.33 -8.45 -3.37
N VAL A 291 -10.29 -9.19 -3.02
CA VAL A 291 -9.25 -8.77 -2.09
C VAL A 291 -7.87 -9.10 -2.64
N VAL A 292 -6.91 -8.24 -2.35
CA VAL A 292 -5.49 -8.49 -2.62
C VAL A 292 -4.77 -8.72 -1.30
N LEU A 293 -4.38 -9.97 -1.04
CA LEU A 293 -3.80 -10.42 0.22
C LEU A 293 -2.36 -10.91 0.03
N PRO A 294 -1.53 -10.86 1.09
CA PRO A 294 -0.29 -11.62 1.14
C PRO A 294 -0.51 -13.09 0.77
N ALA A 295 0.40 -13.64 -0.02
CA ALA A 295 0.42 -15.04 -0.38
C ALA A 295 1.66 -15.70 0.19
N ALA A 296 1.47 -16.87 0.82
CA ALA A 296 2.58 -17.73 1.17
C ALA A 296 3.39 -18.06 -0.08
N ARG A 297 4.73 -17.99 0.00
CA ARG A 297 5.59 -18.56 -1.04
C ARG A 297 5.26 -20.04 -1.13
N ARG A 298 4.74 -20.51 -2.28
CA ARG A 298 4.67 -21.95 -2.55
C ARG A 298 6.10 -22.50 -2.43
N GLY A 299 6.34 -23.32 -1.40
CA GLY A 299 7.64 -23.89 -1.11
C GLY A 299 7.50 -25.07 -0.15
N VAL A 300 7.74 -26.25 -0.72
CA VAL A 300 7.95 -27.57 -0.09
C VAL A 300 6.68 -28.22 0.49
N SER A 301 6.08 -29.08 -0.33
CA SER A 301 5.34 -30.23 0.19
C SER A 301 6.31 -31.03 1.06
N LEU A 302 6.15 -30.94 2.38
CA LEU A 302 6.63 -32.00 3.25
C LEU A 302 5.63 -33.15 3.09
N THR A 303 5.84 -33.95 2.05
CA THR A 303 5.43 -35.34 2.10
C THR A 303 6.23 -35.98 3.22
N ALA A 304 5.55 -36.26 4.33
CA ALA A 304 5.92 -37.34 5.22
C ALA A 304 5.57 -38.68 4.55
#